data_AF-A0A660UQV8-F1
#
_entry.id   AF-A0A660UQV8-F1
#
_cell.length_a   1.000
_cell.length_b   1.000
_cell.length_c   1.000
_cell.angle_alpha   90.00
_cell.angle_beta   90.00
_cell.angle_gamma   90.00
#
_symmetry.space_group_name_H-M   'P 1'
#
loop_
_entity.id
_entity.type
_entity.pdbx_description
1 polymer ?
#
loop_
_entity_poly.entity_id
_entity_poly.type
_entity_poly.pdbx_seq_one_letter_code
_entity_poly.pdbx_strand_id
1 'polypeptide(L)'
;MPVDNRKWVEYPDDKSAQSIGKHTIRRGIFVHKGNWEDAEVLKNAQSFNSPLRVAQIGRQQGSLPCLKSFIEITGRNLVLSAFKKAEGSDSVIVRLYNPASENIKGKLTFDSDIRSAQYVDLNEKNIESIEPDNKRTIKLTVASKKIISIKVDL
;
A
#
# COMPACT_ATOMS: atom_id res chain seq x y z
N MET A 1 28.42 12.92 12.79
CA MET A 1 28.63 13.49 14.14
C MET A 1 28.00 12.53 15.14
N PRO A 2 28.73 12.08 16.19
CA PRO A 2 28.15 11.21 17.20
C PRO A 2 27.20 12.05 18.07
N VAL A 3 25.95 11.63 18.18
CA VAL A 3 24.93 12.30 19.00
C VAL A 3 24.93 11.60 20.36
N ASP A 4 25.57 12.22 21.35
CA ASP A 4 25.48 11.79 22.75
C ASP A 4 24.14 12.29 23.33
N ASN A 5 23.17 11.38 23.47
CA ASN A 5 21.81 11.67 23.94
C ASN A 5 21.72 12.02 25.45
N ARG A 6 22.83 12.29 26.14
CA ARG A 6 22.84 12.51 27.60
C ARG A 6 22.94 13.97 28.05
N LYS A 7 22.94 14.95 27.14
CA LYS A 7 22.92 16.36 27.53
C LYS A 7 21.75 17.08 26.86
N TRP A 8 20.83 17.59 27.69
CA TRP A 8 19.89 18.64 27.35
C TRP A 8 20.70 19.93 27.09
N VAL A 9 21.32 20.01 25.91
CA VAL A 9 22.03 21.22 25.45
C VAL A 9 21.06 21.95 24.55
N GLU A 10 20.56 23.09 25.03
CA GLU A 10 19.96 24.08 24.15
C GLU A 10 21.06 24.60 23.23
N TYR A 11 20.79 24.65 21.92
CA TYR A 11 21.64 25.30 20.94
C TYR A 11 20.99 26.65 20.59
N PRO A 12 21.18 27.71 21.40
CA PRO A 12 20.46 28.98 21.25
C PRO A 12 20.68 29.66 19.89
N ASP A 13 21.78 29.35 19.21
CA ASP A 13 22.09 29.84 17.86
C ASP A 13 21.59 28.92 16.72
N ASP A 14 21.06 27.73 17.06
CA ASP A 14 20.53 26.80 16.07
C ASP A 14 19.13 27.21 15.63
N LYS A 15 19.08 27.93 14.50
CA LYS A 15 17.83 28.36 13.86
C LYS A 15 17.17 27.26 13.01
N SER A 16 17.73 26.05 12.95
CA SER A 16 17.23 24.98 12.05
C SER A 16 15.79 24.55 12.35
N ALA A 17 15.37 24.60 13.63
CA ALA A 17 14.00 24.26 14.04
C ALA A 17 12.96 25.38 13.76
N GLN A 18 13.40 26.60 13.41
CA GLN A 18 12.52 27.76 13.24
C GLN A 18 11.67 27.70 11.97
N SER A 19 11.94 26.76 11.06
CA SER A 19 11.19 26.58 9.80
C SER A 19 11.09 27.88 8.99
N ILE A 20 12.17 28.64 8.87
CA ILE A 20 12.20 29.91 8.12
C ILE A 20 12.15 29.61 6.62
N GLY A 21 11.34 30.35 5.86
CA GLY A 21 11.27 30.24 4.40
C GLY A 21 9.85 30.03 3.87
N LYS A 22 9.74 29.68 2.58
CA LYS A 22 8.45 29.43 1.93
C LYS A 22 7.97 28.02 2.21
N HIS A 23 6.71 27.91 2.63
CA HIS A 23 6.04 26.64 2.88
C HIS A 23 4.86 26.48 1.93
N THR A 24 4.67 25.27 1.43
CA THR A 24 3.44 24.88 0.71
C THR A 24 2.76 23.79 1.51
N ILE A 25 1.55 24.07 1.97
CA ILE A 25 0.77 23.15 2.81
C ILE A 25 -0.48 22.75 2.04
N ARG A 26 -0.65 21.45 1.80
CA ARG A 26 -1.85 20.88 1.18
C ARG A 26 -2.72 20.24 2.25
N ARG A 27 -3.98 20.66 2.37
CA ARG A 27 -4.97 20.13 3.32
C ARG A 27 -6.31 19.92 2.61
N GLY A 28 -7.11 18.99 3.10
CA GLY A 28 -8.46 18.72 2.60
C GLY A 28 -9.40 18.45 3.76
N ILE A 29 -10.63 18.98 3.67
CA ILE A 29 -11.73 18.67 4.59
C ILE A 29 -12.71 17.81 3.81
N PHE A 30 -12.92 16.58 4.27
CA PHE A 30 -13.86 15.65 3.66
C PHE A 30 -15.06 15.47 4.59
N VAL A 31 -16.16 16.16 4.28
CA VAL A 31 -17.41 16.04 5.02
C VAL A 31 -18.15 14.81 4.53
N HIS A 32 -18.54 13.95 5.45
CA HIS A 32 -19.26 12.72 5.14
C HIS A 32 -20.41 12.49 6.11
N LYS A 33 -21.35 11.63 5.72
CA LYS A 33 -22.43 11.15 6.57
C LYS A 33 -22.01 9.84 7.24
N GLY A 34 -22.47 9.62 8.47
CA GLY A 34 -22.22 8.36 9.19
C GLY A 34 -20.79 8.24 9.71
N ASN A 35 -20.31 7.01 9.85
CA ASN A 35 -18.95 6.73 10.32
C ASN A 35 -17.91 6.79 9.19
N TRP A 36 -16.64 6.69 9.54
CA TRP A 36 -15.53 6.76 8.60
C TRP A 36 -15.42 5.53 7.67
N GLU A 37 -15.91 4.37 8.12
CA GLU A 37 -15.85 3.09 7.40
C GLU A 37 -16.81 3.09 6.21
N ASP A 38 -18.05 3.50 6.43
CA ASP A 38 -19.09 3.57 5.39
C ASP A 38 -18.80 4.67 4.37
N ALA A 39 -18.17 5.75 4.82
CA ALA A 39 -17.78 6.88 3.98
C ALA A 39 -16.44 6.68 3.24
N GLU A 40 -15.79 5.51 3.38
CA GLU A 40 -14.49 5.21 2.79
C GLU A 40 -13.44 6.33 3.03
N VAL A 41 -13.40 6.92 4.23
CA VAL A 41 -12.57 8.12 4.50
C VAL A 41 -11.09 7.84 4.25
N LEU A 42 -10.61 6.65 4.62
CA LEU A 42 -9.21 6.26 4.40
C LEU A 42 -8.86 6.18 2.91
N LYS A 43 -9.75 5.63 2.08
CA LYS A 43 -9.55 5.53 0.63
C LYS A 43 -9.45 6.92 -0.02
N ASN A 44 -10.32 7.84 0.42
CA ASN A 44 -10.30 9.23 -0.03
C ASN A 44 -9.02 9.95 0.43
N ALA A 45 -8.61 9.77 1.69
CA ALA A 45 -7.35 10.32 2.22
C ALA A 45 -6.12 9.80 1.47
N GLN A 46 -6.08 8.51 1.14
CA GLN A 46 -5.01 7.92 0.35
C GLN A 46 -4.97 8.46 -1.07
N SER A 47 -6.13 8.59 -1.72
CA SER A 47 -6.25 9.19 -3.05
C SER A 47 -5.79 10.65 -3.06
N PHE A 48 -6.07 11.40 -1.99
CA PHE A 48 -5.57 12.76 -1.82
C PHE A 48 -4.05 12.82 -1.62
N ASN A 49 -3.45 11.83 -0.95
CA ASN A 49 -2.01 11.75 -0.72
C ASN A 49 -1.22 11.17 -1.90
N SER A 50 -1.88 10.41 -2.77
CA SER A 50 -1.28 9.69 -3.90
C SER A 50 -1.80 10.25 -5.23
N PRO A 51 -1.27 11.39 -5.71
CA PRO A 51 -1.74 11.99 -6.95
C PRO A 51 -1.41 11.11 -8.16
N LEU A 52 -2.27 11.18 -9.17
CA LEU A 52 -2.02 10.56 -10.46
C LEU A 52 -0.70 11.06 -11.05
N ARG A 53 0.09 10.12 -11.56
CA ARG A 53 1.31 10.42 -12.30
C ARG A 53 0.99 10.39 -13.79
N VAL A 54 1.27 11.49 -14.46
CA VAL A 54 1.09 11.62 -15.90
C VAL A 54 2.48 11.72 -16.52
N ALA A 55 2.71 10.94 -17.58
CA ALA A 55 3.92 10.99 -18.38
C ALA A 55 3.52 10.99 -19.86
N GLN A 56 4.12 11.88 -20.63
CA GLN A 56 3.95 11.89 -22.09
C GLN A 56 4.97 10.94 -22.70
N ILE A 57 4.51 10.12 -23.64
CA ILE A 57 5.34 9.19 -24.41
C ILE A 57 5.24 9.51 -25.89
N GLY A 58 6.33 9.28 -26.62
CA GLY A 58 6.34 9.33 -28.08
C GLY A 58 5.63 8.12 -28.70
N ARG A 59 5.52 8.11 -30.03
CA ARG A 59 5.04 6.94 -30.77
C ARG A 59 5.99 5.76 -30.54
N GLN A 60 5.46 4.63 -30.11
CA GLN A 60 6.21 3.40 -29.86
C GLN A 60 5.43 2.17 -30.33
N GLN A 61 6.14 1.08 -30.60
CA GLN A 61 5.57 -0.26 -30.83
C GLN A 61 5.75 -1.10 -29.58
N GLY A 62 5.00 -0.77 -28.52
CA GLY A 62 4.96 -1.54 -27.29
C GLY A 62 4.01 -2.74 -27.40
N SER A 63 4.26 -3.78 -26.59
CA SER A 63 3.39 -4.96 -26.50
C SER A 63 2.25 -4.83 -25.47
N LEU A 64 2.29 -3.78 -24.64
CA LEU A 64 1.25 -3.55 -23.63
C LEU A 64 0.04 -2.80 -24.23
N PRO A 65 -1.19 -3.15 -23.79
CA PRO A 65 -2.40 -2.45 -24.22
C PRO A 65 -2.44 -1.02 -23.66
N CYS A 66 -3.23 -0.15 -24.28
CA CYS A 66 -3.39 1.25 -23.86
C CYS A 66 -3.99 1.38 -22.45
N LEU A 67 -4.79 0.40 -22.01
CA LEU A 67 -5.35 0.34 -20.67
C LEU A 67 -4.98 -1.01 -20.06
N LYS A 68 -4.35 -0.97 -18.90
CA LYS A 68 -3.90 -2.16 -18.18
C LYS A 68 -4.03 -1.94 -16.68
N SER A 69 -4.60 -2.93 -16.00
CA SER A 69 -4.50 -3.07 -14.54
C SER A 69 -3.53 -4.21 -14.25
N PHE A 70 -2.61 -4.00 -13.32
CA PHE A 70 -1.67 -5.05 -12.86
C PHE A 70 -2.23 -5.86 -11.70
N ILE A 71 -3.02 -5.20 -10.84
CA ILE A 71 -3.65 -5.79 -9.67
C ILE A 71 -4.99 -5.12 -9.43
N GLU A 72 -6.01 -5.91 -9.12
CA GLU A 72 -7.31 -5.45 -8.65
C GLU A 72 -7.55 -5.98 -7.24
N ILE A 73 -8.05 -5.11 -6.38
CA ILE A 73 -8.32 -5.41 -4.98
C ILE A 73 -9.78 -5.11 -4.70
N THR A 74 -10.51 -6.13 -4.25
CA THR A 74 -11.89 -6.00 -3.78
C THR A 74 -11.97 -6.26 -2.29
N GLY A 75 -12.99 -5.71 -1.64
CA GLY A 75 -13.17 -5.72 -0.19
C GLY A 75 -13.24 -4.29 0.32
N ARG A 76 -14.43 -3.89 0.75
CA ARG A 76 -14.66 -2.52 1.28
C ARG A 76 -13.69 -2.28 2.43
N ASN A 77 -12.98 -1.15 2.41
CA ASN A 77 -11.97 -0.76 3.39
C ASN A 77 -10.71 -1.63 3.47
N LEU A 78 -10.50 -2.61 2.59
CA LEU A 78 -9.22 -3.31 2.53
C LEU A 78 -8.18 -2.42 1.85
N VAL A 79 -7.07 -2.15 2.54
CA VAL A 79 -6.11 -1.13 2.11
C VAL A 79 -4.82 -1.76 1.63
N LEU A 80 -4.37 -1.37 0.43
CA LEU A 80 -3.04 -1.68 -0.09
C LEU A 80 -2.00 -0.74 0.55
N SER A 81 -1.02 -1.30 1.25
CA SER A 81 0.09 -0.52 1.82
C SER A 81 1.41 -0.72 1.06
N ALA A 82 1.59 -1.86 0.39
CA ALA A 82 2.77 -2.08 -0.46
C ALA A 82 2.45 -3.00 -1.63
N PHE A 83 2.99 -2.65 -2.80
CA PHE A 83 3.14 -3.52 -3.96
C PHE A 83 4.58 -3.36 -4.47
N LYS A 84 5.43 -4.36 -4.20
CA LYS A 84 6.87 -4.33 -4.51
C LYS A 84 7.33 -5.66 -5.08
N LYS A 85 8.49 -5.67 -5.72
CA LYS A 85 9.23 -6.92 -5.98
C LYS A 85 9.77 -7.49 -4.65
N ALA A 86 9.77 -8.82 -4.51
CA ALA A 86 10.42 -9.50 -3.39
C ALA A 86 11.94 -9.25 -3.41
N GLU A 87 12.58 -9.30 -2.23
CA GLU A 87 14.02 -9.00 -2.14
C GLU A 87 14.91 -10.11 -2.70
N GLY A 88 14.49 -11.36 -2.58
CA GLY A 88 15.26 -12.54 -2.98
C GLY A 88 14.76 -13.29 -4.20
N SER A 89 13.72 -12.80 -4.88
CA SER A 89 13.12 -13.49 -6.05
C SER A 89 12.44 -12.51 -7.01
N ASP A 90 12.00 -13.02 -8.16
CA ASP A 90 11.18 -12.25 -9.12
C ASP A 90 9.69 -12.21 -8.75
N SER A 91 9.32 -12.78 -7.60
CA SER A 91 7.96 -12.73 -7.07
C SER A 91 7.58 -11.31 -6.65
N VAL A 92 6.28 -11.04 -6.54
CA VAL A 92 5.75 -9.78 -6.02
C VAL A 92 5.27 -9.93 -4.58
N ILE A 93 5.46 -8.89 -3.77
CA ILE A 93 4.91 -8.77 -2.43
C ILE A 93 3.72 -7.80 -2.48
N VAL A 94 2.56 -8.30 -2.07
CA VAL A 94 1.36 -7.51 -1.84
C VAL A 94 1.12 -7.43 -0.33
N ARG A 95 1.13 -6.23 0.24
CA ARG A 95 0.81 -6.01 1.65
C ARG A 95 -0.51 -5.28 1.78
N LEU A 96 -1.43 -5.90 2.50
CA LEU A 96 -2.75 -5.35 2.78
C LEU A 96 -2.93 -5.20 4.29
N TYR A 97 -3.77 -4.27 4.69
CA TYR A 97 -4.26 -4.22 6.06
C TYR A 97 -5.75 -3.91 6.11
N ASN A 98 -6.37 -4.43 7.16
CA ASN A 98 -7.74 -4.16 7.51
C ASN A 98 -7.78 -3.12 8.64
N PRO A 99 -8.20 -1.86 8.37
CA PRO A 99 -8.37 -0.85 9.41
C PRO A 99 -9.71 -0.96 10.16
N ALA A 100 -10.68 -1.71 9.64
CA ALA A 100 -12.02 -1.86 10.20
C ALA A 100 -12.01 -2.66 11.50
N SER A 101 -13.12 -2.62 12.23
CA SER A 101 -13.27 -3.38 13.49
C SER A 101 -13.79 -4.81 13.25
N GLU A 102 -14.21 -5.13 12.02
CA GLU A 102 -14.71 -6.43 11.60
C GLU A 102 -13.76 -7.11 10.60
N ASN A 103 -13.99 -8.40 10.34
CA ASN A 103 -13.25 -9.15 9.32
C ASN A 103 -13.71 -8.73 7.93
N ILE A 104 -12.76 -8.39 7.04
CA ILE A 104 -13.06 -8.04 5.65
C ILE A 104 -12.83 -9.24 4.75
N LYS A 105 -13.84 -9.61 3.96
CA LYS A 105 -13.68 -10.52 2.83
C LYS A 105 -13.29 -9.71 1.59
N GLY A 106 -12.27 -10.18 0.88
CA GLY A 106 -11.75 -9.51 -0.31
C GLY A 106 -11.20 -10.49 -1.33
N LYS A 107 -10.79 -9.95 -2.47
CA LYS A 107 -10.09 -10.69 -3.52
C LYS A 107 -8.93 -9.88 -4.06
N LEU A 108 -7.83 -10.56 -4.35
CA LEU A 108 -6.74 -10.05 -5.16
C LEU A 108 -6.80 -10.72 -6.52
N THR A 109 -6.84 -9.92 -7.58
CA THR A 109 -6.82 -10.41 -8.96
C THR A 109 -5.61 -9.84 -9.69
N PHE A 110 -4.82 -10.69 -10.33
CA PHE A 110 -3.63 -10.29 -11.08
C PHE A 110 -3.90 -10.32 -12.59
N ASP A 111 -3.07 -9.62 -13.36
CA ASP A 111 -3.13 -9.61 -14.82
C ASP A 111 -2.51 -10.86 -15.48
N SER A 112 -1.82 -11.67 -14.68
CA SER A 112 -1.02 -12.82 -15.05
C SER A 112 -1.40 -14.05 -14.19
N ASP A 113 -1.03 -15.25 -14.66
CA ASP A 113 -1.37 -16.49 -13.97
C ASP A 113 -0.49 -16.67 -12.71
N ILE A 114 -1.10 -17.05 -11.59
CA ILE A 114 -0.43 -17.28 -10.31
C ILE A 114 0.18 -18.68 -10.33
N ARG A 115 1.51 -18.76 -10.22
CA ARG A 115 2.25 -20.02 -10.08
C ARG A 115 2.28 -20.50 -8.65
N SER A 116 2.45 -19.57 -7.71
CA SER A 116 2.38 -19.86 -6.27
C SER A 116 2.02 -18.60 -5.49
N ALA A 117 1.40 -18.78 -4.32
CA ALA A 117 1.10 -17.70 -3.39
C ALA A 117 1.32 -18.17 -1.96
N GLN A 118 1.88 -17.30 -1.11
CA GLN A 118 2.20 -17.63 0.27
C GLN A 118 2.01 -16.42 1.18
N TYR A 119 1.45 -16.63 2.36
CA TYR A 119 1.55 -15.66 3.44
C TYR A 119 2.98 -15.58 3.93
N VAL A 120 3.46 -14.36 4.11
CA VAL A 120 4.79 -14.07 4.62
C VAL A 120 4.74 -13.07 5.77
N ASP A 121 5.77 -13.06 6.61
CA ASP A 121 5.95 -12.04 7.63
C ASP A 121 6.42 -10.70 7.02
N LEU A 122 6.68 -9.71 7.87
CA LEU A 122 7.17 -8.40 7.40
C LEU A 122 8.57 -8.46 6.75
N ASN A 123 9.36 -9.49 7.08
CA ASN A 123 10.69 -9.78 6.54
C ASN A 123 10.64 -10.78 5.37
N GLU A 124 9.46 -11.00 4.78
CA GLU A 124 9.23 -11.89 3.64
C GLU A 124 9.55 -13.37 3.91
N LYS A 125 9.60 -13.79 5.19
CA LYS A 125 9.75 -15.20 5.57
C LYS A 125 8.41 -15.92 5.43
N ASN A 126 8.44 -17.10 4.84
CA ASN A 126 7.24 -17.88 4.55
C ASN A 126 6.57 -18.37 5.84
N ILE A 127 5.24 -18.23 5.89
CA ILE A 127 4.40 -18.68 7.01
C ILE A 127 3.52 -19.84 6.55
N GLU A 128 2.70 -19.61 5.53
CA GLU A 128 1.67 -20.56 5.10
C GLU A 128 1.43 -20.41 3.60
N SER A 129 1.23 -21.53 2.88
CA SER A 129 0.85 -21.51 1.46
C SER A 129 -0.60 -21.12 1.27
N ILE A 130 -0.88 -20.41 0.18
CA ILE A 130 -2.23 -20.00 -0.19
C ILE A 130 -2.57 -20.68 -1.51
N GLU A 131 -3.66 -21.44 -1.52
CA GLU A 131 -4.23 -21.98 -2.75
C GLU A 131 -5.02 -20.88 -3.48
N PRO A 132 -4.67 -20.53 -4.73
CA PRO A 132 -5.46 -19.59 -5.52
C PRO A 132 -6.88 -20.12 -5.78
N ASP A 133 -7.87 -19.22 -5.81
CA ASP A 133 -9.25 -19.55 -6.14
C ASP A 133 -9.42 -19.94 -7.62
N ASN A 134 -8.57 -19.35 -8.47
CA ASN A 134 -8.42 -19.69 -9.87
C ASN A 134 -7.03 -19.22 -10.34
N LYS A 135 -6.75 -19.35 -11.63
CA LYS A 135 -5.46 -18.98 -12.22
C LYS A 135 -4.96 -17.58 -11.86
N ARG A 136 -5.82 -16.61 -11.53
CA ARG A 136 -5.40 -15.21 -11.31
C ARG A 136 -5.91 -14.60 -10.02
N THR A 137 -6.71 -15.32 -9.25
CA THR A 137 -7.45 -14.74 -8.12
C THR A 137 -7.11 -15.44 -6.82
N ILE A 138 -6.90 -14.68 -5.76
CA ILE A 138 -6.77 -15.15 -4.38
C ILE A 138 -7.93 -14.56 -3.57
N LYS A 139 -8.73 -15.43 -2.95
CA LYS A 139 -9.76 -15.02 -1.97
C LYS A 139 -9.11 -14.82 -0.60
N LEU A 140 -9.47 -13.73 0.06
CA LEU A 140 -8.89 -13.37 1.36
C LEU A 140 -10.00 -13.12 2.38
N THR A 141 -9.75 -13.52 3.62
CA THR A 141 -10.49 -13.04 4.79
C THR A 141 -9.47 -12.43 5.75
N VAL A 142 -9.47 -11.10 5.84
CA VAL A 142 -8.50 -10.36 6.65
C VAL A 142 -9.14 -9.97 7.96
N ALA A 143 -8.61 -10.49 9.06
CA ALA A 143 -9.16 -10.22 10.39
C ALA A 143 -9.12 -8.73 10.75
N SER A 144 -9.98 -8.31 11.68
CA SER A 144 -9.98 -6.96 12.24
C SER A 144 -8.59 -6.50 12.65
N LYS A 145 -8.21 -5.28 12.27
CA LYS A 145 -6.89 -4.65 12.54
C LYS A 145 -5.67 -5.43 12.02
N LYS A 146 -5.85 -6.48 11.21
CA LYS A 146 -4.76 -7.34 10.77
C LYS A 146 -4.01 -6.75 9.58
N ILE A 147 -2.69 -6.88 9.62
CA ILE A 147 -1.81 -6.70 8.46
C ILE A 147 -1.45 -8.08 7.92
N ILE A 148 -1.57 -8.26 6.60
CA ILE A 148 -1.13 -9.46 5.89
C ILE A 148 -0.15 -9.08 4.79
N SER A 149 0.86 -9.91 4.59
CA SER A 149 1.77 -9.82 3.43
C SER A 149 1.67 -11.12 2.66
N ILE A 150 1.54 -11.02 1.35
CA ILE A 150 1.43 -12.16 0.45
C ILE A 150 2.55 -12.05 -0.58
N LYS A 151 3.36 -13.11 -0.69
CA LYS A 151 4.30 -13.29 -1.79
C LYS A 151 3.62 -14.08 -2.89
N VAL A 152 3.60 -13.54 -4.10
CA VAL A 152 2.95 -14.14 -5.27
C VAL A 152 3.96 -14.28 -6.39
N ASP A 153 4.08 -15.48 -6.92
CA ASP A 153 4.84 -15.77 -8.14
C ASP A 153 3.87 -15.78 -9.34
N LEU A 154 4.15 -14.94 -10.35
CA LEU A 154 3.33 -14.72 -11.55
C LEU A 154 4.06 -15.26 -12.79
#